data_AF-A0A927LI95-F1
#
_entry.id   AF-A0A927LI95-F1
#
_cell.length_a   1.000
_cell.length_b   1.000
_cell.length_c   1.000
_cell.angle_alpha   90.00
_cell.angle_beta   90.00
_cell.angle_gamma   90.00
#
_symmetry.space_group_name_H-M   'P 1'
#
loop_
_entity.id
_entity.type
_entity.pdbx_description
1 polymer ?
#
loop_
_entity_poly.entity_id
_entity_poly.type
_entity_poly.pdbx_seq_one_letter_code
_entity_poly.pdbx_strand_id
1 'polypeptide(L)'
;MELNERLDKFEKLVSDKPSNFLSKLAQYKANKKWIDHSFNVATTVLEALKHKGMSQKDLAKKMNVSAQQVNKIIKGKQNLTFETVGKLEDALGISLMEIISYNPVSEIKINATQVRSVEKTLTNELINNDVADFTFSDNFRQKKGVQMNVVYNNFTQAIKYPKVG
;
A
#
# COMPACT_ATOMS: atom_id res chain seq x y z
N MET A 1 27.29 10.54 46.87
CA MET A 1 26.07 9.71 46.80
C MET A 1 26.53 8.30 46.54
N GLU A 2 26.43 7.45 47.56
CA GLU A 2 26.87 6.05 47.46
C GLU A 2 25.93 5.27 46.53
N LEU A 3 26.42 4.17 45.94
CA LEU A 3 25.66 3.32 45.02
C LEU A 3 24.34 2.82 45.65
N ASN A 4 24.36 2.55 46.95
CA ASN A 4 23.22 2.08 47.72
C ASN A 4 22.13 3.16 47.86
N GLU A 5 22.50 4.43 48.06
CA GLU A 5 21.52 5.53 48.08
C GLU A 5 20.82 5.69 46.72
N ARG A 6 21.51 5.40 45.61
CA ARG A 6 20.93 5.48 44.26
C ARG A 6 19.94 4.36 44.01
N LEU A 7 20.22 3.16 44.51
CA LEU A 7 19.33 1.99 44.45
C LEU A 7 18.06 2.24 45.27
N ASP A 8 18.19 2.68 46.53
CA ASP A 8 17.05 3.01 47.40
C ASP A 8 16.17 4.11 46.81
N LYS A 9 16.78 5.12 46.18
CA LYS A 9 16.05 6.19 45.51
C LYS A 9 15.34 5.69 44.24
N PHE A 10 15.94 4.75 43.52
CA PHE A 10 15.36 4.17 42.32
C PHE A 10 14.16 3.28 42.66
N GLU A 11 14.27 2.41 43.67
CA GLU A 11 13.16 1.54 44.09
C GLU A 11 11.94 2.35 44.51
N LYS A 12 12.13 3.48 45.22
CA LYS A 12 11.03 4.40 45.58
C LYS A 12 10.33 5.07 44.38
N LEU A 13 10.97 5.11 43.22
CA LEU A 13 10.42 5.71 41.99
C LEU A 13 9.79 4.67 41.05
N VAL A 14 10.07 3.38 41.25
CA VAL A 14 9.48 2.30 40.45
C VAL A 14 8.11 1.95 41.03
N SER A 15 7.08 1.97 40.18
CA SER A 15 5.77 1.48 40.58
C SER A 15 5.77 -0.04 40.62
N ASP A 16 5.21 -0.63 41.68
CA ASP A 16 4.99 -2.08 41.81
C ASP A 16 4.10 -2.65 40.69
N LYS A 17 3.34 -1.80 39.99
CA LYS A 17 2.43 -2.21 38.93
C LYS A 17 3.15 -2.16 37.58
N PRO A 18 3.16 -3.25 36.79
CA PRO A 18 3.69 -3.21 35.44
C PRO A 18 2.90 -2.20 34.61
N SER A 19 3.62 -1.33 33.89
CA SER A 19 2.97 -0.37 33.01
C SER A 19 2.23 -1.07 31.87
N ASN A 20 1.21 -0.42 31.31
CA ASN A 20 0.48 -0.90 30.13
C ASN A 20 1.32 -0.89 28.83
N PHE A 21 2.65 -0.75 28.91
CA PHE A 21 3.54 -0.65 27.77
C PHE A 21 3.48 -1.88 26.86
N LEU A 22 3.62 -3.08 27.43
CA LEU A 22 3.62 -4.33 26.65
C LEU A 22 2.28 -4.54 25.91
N SER A 23 1.17 -4.28 26.61
CA SER A 23 -0.17 -4.37 26.03
C SER A 23 -0.38 -3.34 24.91
N LYS A 24 0.08 -2.10 25.10
CA LYS A 24 0.05 -1.07 24.06
C LYS A 24 0.90 -1.47 22.86
N LEU A 25 2.12 -1.97 23.08
CA LEU A 25 3.02 -2.40 22.01
C LEU A 25 2.41 -3.53 21.16
N ALA A 26 1.75 -4.50 21.81
CA ALA A 26 1.03 -5.56 21.11
C ALA A 26 -0.12 -5.00 20.25
N GLN A 27 -0.91 -4.07 20.77
CA GLN A 27 -1.98 -3.39 20.03
C GLN A 27 -1.45 -2.57 18.85
N TYR A 28 -0.33 -1.87 19.02
CA TYR A 28 0.33 -1.13 17.94
C TYR A 28 0.77 -2.05 16.81
N LYS A 29 1.40 -3.20 17.15
CA LYS A 29 1.84 -4.17 16.14
C LYS A 29 0.65 -4.79 15.40
N ALA A 30 -0.41 -5.17 16.10
CA ALA A 30 -1.60 -5.76 15.51
C ALA A 30 -2.34 -4.78 14.56
N ASN A 31 -2.37 -3.49 14.91
CA ASN A 31 -3.15 -2.48 14.18
C ASN A 31 -2.29 -1.52 13.35
N LYS A 32 -1.01 -1.83 13.12
CA LYS A 32 -0.04 -0.91 12.50
C LYS A 32 -0.58 -0.27 11.22
N LYS A 33 -1.07 -1.10 10.28
CA LYS A 33 -1.59 -0.62 9.00
C LYS A 33 -2.76 0.35 9.15
N TRP A 34 -3.68 0.05 10.07
CA TRP A 34 -4.81 0.94 10.37
C TRP A 34 -4.34 2.27 10.97
N ILE A 35 -3.35 2.24 11.86
CA ILE A 35 -2.75 3.44 12.47
C ILE A 35 -2.09 4.29 11.38
N ASP A 36 -1.29 3.68 10.52
CA ASP A 36 -0.60 4.37 9.41
C ASP A 36 -1.62 5.05 8.48
N HIS A 37 -2.68 4.34 8.06
CA HIS A 37 -3.73 4.92 7.22
C HIS A 37 -4.50 6.05 7.93
N SER A 38 -4.87 5.85 9.20
CA SER A 38 -5.61 6.85 9.97
C SER A 38 -4.77 8.12 10.19
N PHE A 39 -3.46 7.95 10.40
CA PHE A 39 -2.51 9.05 10.53
C PHE A 39 -2.35 9.83 9.22
N ASN A 40 -2.24 9.11 8.09
CA ASN A 40 -2.15 9.75 6.78
C ASN A 40 -3.40 10.59 6.50
N VAL A 41 -4.60 10.05 6.71
CA VAL A 41 -5.86 10.79 6.54
C VAL A 41 -5.90 12.01 7.45
N ALA A 42 -5.55 11.87 8.73
CA ALA A 42 -5.52 12.99 9.67
C ALA A 42 -4.57 14.11 9.21
N THR A 43 -3.39 13.75 8.72
CA THR A 43 -2.38 14.69 8.21
C THR A 43 -2.88 15.41 6.96
N THR A 44 -3.40 14.68 5.97
CA THR A 44 -3.98 15.25 4.76
C THR A 44 -5.12 16.22 5.06
N VAL A 45 -6.02 15.87 5.99
CA VAL A 45 -7.12 16.75 6.42
C VAL A 45 -6.57 18.02 7.06
N LEU A 46 -5.59 17.92 7.96
CA LEU A 46 -4.97 19.08 8.61
C LEU A 46 -4.30 20.02 7.61
N GLU A 47 -3.58 19.46 6.64
CA GLU A 47 -2.95 20.23 5.56
C GLU A 47 -4.01 20.93 4.69
N ALA A 48 -5.06 20.22 4.28
CA ALA A 48 -6.16 20.79 3.51
C ALA A 48 -6.85 21.95 4.26
N LEU A 49 -7.06 21.81 5.57
CA LEU A 49 -7.60 22.88 6.40
C LEU A 49 -6.68 24.11 6.43
N LYS A 50 -5.38 23.90 6.61
CA LYS A 50 -4.37 24.98 6.61
C LYS A 50 -4.35 25.72 5.28
N HIS A 51 -4.32 24.99 4.16
CA HIS A 51 -4.32 25.58 2.82
C HIS A 51 -5.59 26.39 2.52
N LYS A 52 -6.72 26.00 3.10
CA LYS A 52 -8.02 26.68 2.88
C LYS A 52 -8.34 27.73 3.94
N GLY A 53 -7.46 27.95 4.93
CA GLY A 53 -7.73 28.85 6.06
C GLY A 53 -8.97 28.44 6.87
N MET A 54 -9.32 27.15 6.87
CA MET A 54 -10.56 26.64 7.48
C MET A 54 -10.28 26.09 8.88
N SER A 55 -11.13 26.43 9.86
CA SER A 55 -11.03 25.83 11.19
C SER A 55 -11.70 24.46 11.24
N GLN A 56 -11.37 23.65 12.26
CA GLN A 56 -12.06 22.37 12.48
C GLN A 56 -13.56 22.54 12.77
N LYS A 57 -13.96 23.68 13.34
CA LYS A 57 -15.38 24.00 13.57
C LYS A 57 -16.10 24.28 12.26
N ASP A 58 -15.44 24.93 11.32
CA ASP A 58 -16.01 25.21 10.00
C ASP A 58 -16.14 23.93 9.19
N LEU A 59 -15.16 23.03 9.27
CA LEU A 59 -15.25 21.70 8.69
C LEU A 59 -16.43 20.91 9.26
N ALA A 60 -16.62 20.93 10.58
CA ALA A 60 -17.73 20.24 11.24
C ALA A 60 -19.09 20.77 10.73
N LYS A 61 -19.24 22.09 10.60
CA LYS A 61 -20.43 22.72 10.02
C LYS A 61 -20.63 22.30 8.58
N LYS A 62 -19.58 22.33 7.76
CA LYS A 62 -19.65 22.02 6.32
C LYS A 62 -19.96 20.55 6.05
N MET A 63 -19.47 19.64 6.89
CA MET A 63 -19.79 18.21 6.86
C MET A 63 -21.15 17.88 7.49
N ASN A 64 -21.80 18.83 8.16
CA ASN A 64 -22.99 18.61 8.99
C ASN A 64 -22.80 17.49 10.04
N VAL A 65 -21.69 17.54 10.78
CA VAL A 65 -21.35 16.59 11.85
C VAL A 65 -20.92 17.32 13.13
N SER A 66 -20.83 16.57 14.23
CA SER A 66 -20.35 17.15 15.49
C SER A 66 -18.87 17.55 15.42
N ALA A 67 -18.51 18.65 16.10
CA ALA A 67 -17.11 19.05 16.25
C ALA A 67 -16.27 17.96 16.97
N GLN A 68 -16.91 17.15 17.83
CA GLN A 68 -16.25 16.02 18.48
C GLN A 68 -15.82 14.94 17.49
N GLN A 69 -16.66 14.66 16.48
CA GLN A 69 -16.33 13.72 15.42
C GLN A 69 -15.13 14.21 14.62
N VAL A 70 -15.13 15.46 14.15
CA VAL A 70 -13.99 16.05 13.44
C VAL A 70 -12.70 15.97 14.27
N ASN A 71 -12.78 16.25 15.57
CA ASN A 71 -11.63 16.12 16.48
C ASN A 71 -11.08 14.69 16.56
N LYS A 72 -11.94 13.67 16.57
CA LYS A 72 -11.50 12.26 16.60
C LYS A 72 -10.84 11.85 15.28
N ILE A 73 -11.35 12.34 14.15
CA ILE A 73 -10.79 12.14 12.81
C ILE A 73 -9.38 12.74 12.75
N ILE A 74 -9.22 14.00 13.15
CA ILE A 74 -7.94 14.71 13.14
C ILE A 74 -6.91 14.07 14.09
N LYS A 75 -7.37 13.40 15.15
CA LYS A 75 -6.48 12.65 16.05
C LYS A 75 -6.12 11.25 15.50
N GLY A 76 -6.64 10.85 14.34
CA GLY A 76 -6.43 9.51 13.77
C GLY A 76 -7.01 8.38 14.63
N LYS A 77 -8.01 8.67 15.50
CA LYS A 77 -8.58 7.71 16.45
C LYS A 77 -9.95 7.19 16.03
N GLN A 78 -10.47 7.67 14.90
CA GLN A 78 -11.79 7.29 14.41
C GLN A 78 -11.67 6.30 13.28
N ASN A 79 -12.43 5.21 13.37
CA ASN A 79 -12.70 4.37 12.21
C ASN A 79 -13.69 5.11 11.29
N LEU A 80 -13.26 5.43 10.07
CA LEU A 80 -14.05 6.18 9.10
C LEU A 80 -14.94 5.24 8.29
N THR A 81 -16.21 5.62 8.13
CA THR A 81 -17.09 4.98 7.14
C THR A 81 -16.86 5.60 5.76
N PHE A 82 -17.19 4.88 4.68
CA PHE A 82 -17.15 5.45 3.32
C PHE A 82 -17.96 6.74 3.20
N GLU A 83 -19.13 6.80 3.85
CA GLU A 83 -19.95 8.03 3.92
C GLU A 83 -19.19 9.19 4.59
N THR A 84 -18.45 8.92 5.67
CA THR A 84 -17.67 9.96 6.35
C THR A 84 -16.51 10.44 5.47
N VAL A 85 -15.87 9.53 4.72
CA VAL A 85 -14.82 9.86 3.76
C VAL A 85 -15.40 10.76 2.66
N GLY A 86 -16.52 10.38 2.04
CA GLY A 86 -17.18 11.22 1.02
C GLY A 86 -17.54 12.61 1.55
N LYS A 87 -18.11 12.71 2.76
CA LYS A 87 -18.40 14.00 3.40
C LYS A 87 -17.14 14.86 3.62
N LEU A 88 -16.01 14.25 3.97
CA LEU A 88 -14.73 14.95 4.09
C LEU A 88 -14.23 15.44 2.73
N GLU A 89 -14.27 14.57 1.72
CA GLU A 89 -13.85 14.87 0.35
C GLU A 89 -14.68 16.01 -0.24
N ASP A 90 -16.00 16.01 -0.06
CA ASP A 90 -16.90 17.09 -0.52
C ASP A 90 -16.66 18.41 0.25
N ALA A 91 -16.54 18.33 1.57
CA ALA A 91 -16.34 19.52 2.39
C ALA A 91 -15.00 20.19 2.11
N LEU A 92 -13.95 19.40 1.88
CA LEU A 92 -12.60 19.89 1.63
C LEU A 92 -12.30 20.06 0.14
N GLY A 93 -13.02 19.42 -0.78
CA GLY A 93 -12.68 19.38 -2.20
C GLY A 93 -11.33 18.71 -2.45
N ILE A 94 -11.10 17.55 -1.84
CA ILE A 94 -9.88 16.72 -1.96
C ILE A 94 -10.29 15.25 -2.20
N SER A 95 -9.33 14.41 -2.58
CA SER A 95 -9.50 12.94 -2.57
C SER A 95 -8.66 12.33 -1.45
N LEU A 96 -9.29 11.47 -0.65
CA LEU A 96 -8.69 10.74 0.48
C LEU A 96 -8.55 9.23 0.17
N MET A 97 -9.41 8.69 -0.68
CA MET A 97 -9.41 7.26 -1.04
C MET A 97 -9.71 7.07 -2.52
N GLU A 98 -9.03 6.10 -3.13
CA GLU A 98 -9.31 5.61 -4.47
C GLU A 98 -9.79 4.16 -4.43
N ILE A 99 -10.86 3.86 -5.17
CA ILE A 99 -11.37 2.49 -5.32
C ILE A 99 -10.83 1.94 -6.64
N ILE A 100 -9.91 0.98 -6.54
CA ILE A 100 -9.31 0.34 -7.70
C ILE A 100 -10.21 -0.82 -8.15
N SER A 101 -10.69 -0.78 -9.40
CA SER A 101 -11.43 -1.91 -10.00
C SER A 101 -10.47 -3.06 -10.28
N TYR A 102 -10.77 -4.25 -9.75
CA TYR A 102 -10.05 -5.45 -10.12
C TYR A 102 -10.52 -5.93 -11.50
N ASN A 103 -9.69 -5.69 -12.51
CA ASN A 103 -9.86 -6.27 -13.83
C ASN A 103 -8.91 -7.46 -13.93
N PRO A 104 -9.39 -8.70 -13.71
CA PRO A 104 -8.56 -9.87 -14.01
C PRO A 104 -8.16 -9.80 -15.48
N VAL A 105 -6.90 -10.12 -15.77
CA VAL A 105 -6.46 -10.29 -17.15
C VAL A 105 -7.35 -11.38 -17.76
N SER A 106 -8.33 -10.99 -18.56
CA SER A 106 -9.11 -11.93 -19.34
C SER A 106 -8.13 -12.62 -20.28
N GLU A 107 -8.25 -13.94 -20.39
CA GLU A 107 -7.45 -14.75 -21.31
C GLU A 107 -7.27 -14.00 -22.63
N ILE A 108 -6.02 -13.70 -22.98
CA ILE A 108 -5.71 -13.17 -24.31
C ILE A 108 -6.08 -14.30 -25.27
N LYS A 109 -7.29 -14.24 -25.84
CA LYS A 109 -7.68 -15.06 -26.98
C LYS A 109 -6.90 -14.57 -28.19
N ILE A 110 -5.64 -14.96 -28.29
CA ILE A 110 -4.89 -14.85 -29.53
C ILE A 110 -5.57 -15.77 -30.54
N ASN A 111 -6.43 -15.21 -31.39
CA ASN A 111 -6.83 -15.86 -32.62
C ASN A 111 -5.54 -16.08 -33.42
N ALA A 112 -5.13 -17.34 -33.60
CA ALA A 112 -3.88 -17.75 -34.24
C ALA A 112 -3.70 -17.20 -35.68
N THR A 113 -4.67 -16.47 -36.22
CA THR A 113 -4.70 -15.89 -37.56
C THR A 113 -3.69 -14.76 -37.80
N GLN A 114 -3.12 -14.13 -36.76
CA GLN A 114 -2.12 -13.05 -36.92
C GLN A 114 -0.68 -13.42 -36.53
N VAL A 115 -0.38 -14.69 -36.28
CA VAL A 115 1.02 -15.13 -36.33
C VAL A 115 1.39 -15.26 -37.80
N ARG A 116 1.64 -14.12 -38.48
CA ARG A 116 2.42 -14.15 -39.72
C ARG A 116 3.74 -14.80 -39.35
N SER A 117 4.05 -15.93 -39.96
CA SER A 117 5.34 -16.61 -39.83
C SER A 117 6.44 -15.55 -39.96
N VAL A 118 7.11 -15.25 -38.85
CA VAL A 118 8.13 -14.19 -38.77
C VAL A 118 9.33 -14.48 -39.69
N GLU A 119 9.41 -15.70 -40.25
CA GLU A 119 10.44 -16.12 -41.19
C GLU A 119 10.51 -15.31 -42.49
N LYS A 120 9.41 -14.79 -43.04
CA LYS A 120 9.45 -14.11 -44.36
C LYS A 120 9.56 -12.59 -44.32
N THR A 121 9.24 -11.96 -43.20
CA THR A 121 9.30 -10.48 -43.09
C THR A 121 10.68 -10.01 -42.62
N LEU A 122 11.38 -10.80 -41.80
CA LEU A 122 12.74 -10.48 -41.35
C LEU A 122 13.78 -10.56 -42.47
N THR A 123 13.55 -11.37 -43.52
CA THR A 123 14.54 -11.52 -44.59
C THR A 123 14.72 -10.25 -45.41
N ASN A 124 13.66 -9.46 -45.63
CA ASN A 124 13.76 -8.28 -46.49
C ASN A 124 14.25 -7.01 -45.74
N GLU A 125 14.07 -6.95 -44.43
CA GLU A 125 14.57 -5.83 -43.61
C GLU A 125 16.04 -6.01 -43.19
N LEU A 126 16.54 -7.24 -43.15
CA LEU A 126 17.95 -7.56 -42.89
C LEU A 126 18.84 -7.48 -44.13
N ILE A 127 18.29 -7.48 -45.35
CA ILE A 127 19.09 -7.36 -46.59
C ILE A 127 19.49 -5.89 -46.88
N ASN A 128 18.74 -4.91 -46.37
CA ASN A 128 18.93 -3.49 -46.72
C ASN A 128 19.71 -2.67 -45.66
N ASN A 129 20.04 -3.26 -44.51
CA ASN A 129 20.90 -2.63 -43.53
C ASN A 129 22.20 -3.43 -43.48
N ASP A 130 23.34 -2.81 -43.78
CA ASP A 130 24.66 -3.43 -43.69
C ASP A 130 24.85 -4.17 -42.35
N VAL A 131 24.65 -5.49 -42.37
CA VAL A 131 24.79 -6.38 -41.19
C VAL A 131 26.26 -6.79 -41.03
N ALA A 132 27.18 -5.83 -41.07
CA ALA A 132 28.59 -6.12 -40.83
C ALA A 132 28.90 -6.31 -39.32
N ASP A 133 28.11 -5.68 -38.44
CA ASP A 133 28.45 -5.57 -37.01
C ASP A 133 27.45 -6.26 -36.06
N PHE A 134 26.47 -7.02 -36.56
CA PHE A 134 25.55 -7.74 -35.67
C PHE A 134 26.11 -9.12 -35.29
N THR A 135 26.97 -9.15 -34.26
CA THR A 135 27.35 -10.41 -33.63
C THR A 135 26.26 -10.85 -32.65
N PHE A 136 25.58 -11.96 -32.96
CA PHE A 136 24.70 -12.63 -31.99
C PHE A 136 25.55 -13.06 -30.79
N SER A 137 25.22 -12.63 -29.57
CA SER A 137 25.96 -13.10 -28.39
C SER A 137 25.86 -14.63 -28.31
N ASP A 138 27.00 -15.31 -28.09
CA ASP A 138 27.17 -16.77 -28.08
C ASP A 138 26.29 -17.54 -27.08
N ASN A 139 25.44 -16.84 -26.32
CA ASN A 139 24.55 -17.39 -25.31
C ASN A 139 23.25 -18.01 -25.87
N PHE A 140 23.01 -17.93 -27.19
CA PHE A 140 21.81 -18.50 -27.85
C PHE A 140 22.13 -19.70 -28.76
N ARG A 141 23.14 -20.50 -28.43
CA ARG A 141 23.27 -21.83 -29.03
C ARG A 141 22.16 -22.75 -28.52
N GLN A 142 21.12 -22.89 -29.33
CA GLN A 142 20.06 -23.88 -29.12
C GLN A 142 20.68 -25.27 -29.07
N LYS A 143 20.71 -25.90 -27.89
CA LYS A 143 21.13 -27.30 -27.75
C LYS A 143 20.03 -28.16 -28.39
N LYS A 144 20.33 -28.81 -29.52
CA LYS A 144 19.41 -29.77 -30.15
C LYS A 144 18.95 -30.80 -29.10
N GLY A 145 17.64 -30.84 -28.84
CA GLY A 145 17.01 -31.87 -28.00
C GLY A 145 16.57 -31.46 -26.59
N VAL A 146 16.63 -30.19 -26.19
CA VAL A 146 16.12 -29.76 -24.86
C VAL A 146 14.77 -29.06 -25.01
N GLN A 147 13.69 -29.70 -24.54
CA GLN A 147 12.42 -29.00 -24.32
C GLN A 147 12.58 -28.06 -23.13
N MET A 148 12.39 -26.76 -23.36
CA MET A 148 12.39 -25.77 -22.30
C MET A 148 10.98 -25.71 -21.69
N ASN A 149 10.81 -26.22 -20.46
CA ASN A 149 9.60 -25.94 -19.70
C ASN A 149 9.61 -24.46 -19.30
N VAL A 150 8.78 -23.66 -19.94
CA VAL A 150 8.51 -22.30 -19.49
C VAL A 150 7.74 -22.41 -18.17
N VAL A 151 8.44 -22.23 -17.06
CA VAL A 151 7.83 -22.17 -15.73
C VAL A 151 7.00 -20.89 -15.66
N TYR A 152 5.68 -21.00 -15.76
CA TYR A 152 4.81 -19.94 -15.27
C TYR A 152 4.97 -19.89 -13.75
N ASN A 153 5.24 -18.69 -13.25
CA ASN A 153 5.41 -18.42 -11.85
C ASN A 153 4.08 -18.66 -11.11
N ASN A 154 3.94 -19.82 -10.46
CA ASN A 154 2.80 -20.13 -9.60
C ASN A 154 2.91 -19.33 -8.29
N PHE A 155 2.63 -18.03 -8.33
CA PHE A 155 2.33 -17.25 -7.12
C PHE A 155 0.83 -17.31 -6.79
N THR A 156 0.38 -18.48 -6.35
CA THR A 156 -0.84 -18.61 -5.54
C THR A 156 -0.58 -19.62 -4.42
N GLN A 157 0.25 -19.23 -3.44
CA GLN A 157 0.05 -19.79 -2.11
C GLN A 157 -1.26 -19.21 -1.57
N ALA A 158 -2.28 -20.06 -1.48
CA ALA A 158 -3.52 -19.75 -0.82
C ALA A 158 -3.23 -19.37 0.64
N ILE A 159 -3.32 -18.07 0.97
CA ILE A 159 -3.35 -17.63 2.37
C ILE A 159 -4.74 -17.98 2.90
N LYS A 160 -4.85 -19.16 3.52
CA LYS A 160 -6.02 -19.59 4.28
C LYS A 160 -6.03 -18.80 5.59
N TYR A 161 -6.89 -17.80 5.72
CA TYR A 161 -7.13 -17.16 7.02
C TYR A 161 -8.00 -18.10 7.87
N PRO A 162 -7.64 -18.38 9.14
CA PRO A 162 -8.57 -19.04 10.05
C PRO A 162 -9.78 -18.13 10.27
N LYS A 163 -10.98 -18.69 10.10
CA LYS A 163 -12.22 -18.04 10.55
C LYS A 163 -12.16 -17.95 12.07
N VAL A 164 -12.10 -16.73 12.60
CA VAL A 164 -12.39 -16.47 14.01
C VAL A 164 -13.91 -16.33 14.15
N GLY A 165 -14.50 -17.25 14.90
CA GLY A 165 -15.83 -17.10 15.51
C GLY A 165 -15.72 -16.46 16.88
#